data_AF-A0A5P2H1Z9-F1
#
_entry.id   AF-A0A5P2H1Z9-F1
#
_cell.length_a   1.000
_cell.length_b   1.000
_cell.length_c   1.000
_cell.angle_alpha   90.00
_cell.angle_beta   90.00
_cell.angle_gamma   90.00
#
_symmetry.space_group_name_H-M   'P 1'
#
loop_
_entity.id
_entity.type
_entity.pdbx_description
1 polymer ?
#
loop_
_entity_poly.entity_id
_entity_poly.type
_entity_poly.pdbx_seq_one_letter_code
_entity_poly.pdbx_strand_id
1 'polypeptide(L)'
;MTRALASSLLSLLLLLAGNVAHAVTKCQGPDGILYQNGTCPAGYANITAGMKANITTVPRSTPASRQQDAAYARVLAAEVREREAQWTLDQQRYRIAQNNFWAECQMLEFQLRASERAIVESPTWEGSRRYRESHRALRTQQYDLGCYG
;
A
#
# COMPACT_ATOMS: atom_id res chain seq x y z
N MET A 1 14.69 66.47 16.57
CA MET A 1 14.24 65.07 16.78
C MET A 1 13.20 64.60 15.74
N THR A 2 13.16 65.18 14.54
CA THR A 2 12.13 64.87 13.51
C THR A 2 12.64 63.97 12.38
N ARG A 3 13.96 63.80 12.24
CA ARG A 3 14.57 62.99 11.16
C ARG A 3 14.56 61.48 11.41
N ALA A 4 14.53 61.04 12.68
CA ALA A 4 14.56 59.61 13.02
C ALA A 4 13.20 58.91 12.80
N LEU A 5 12.09 59.65 12.88
CA LEU A 5 10.76 59.09 12.64
C LEU A 5 10.49 58.85 11.15
N ALA A 6 11.05 59.66 10.26
CA ALA A 6 10.88 59.53 8.81
C ALA A 6 11.53 58.25 8.26
N SER A 7 12.70 57.85 8.76
CA SER A 7 13.40 56.64 8.31
C SER A 7 12.71 55.35 8.75
N SER A 8 12.09 55.33 9.94
CA SER A 8 11.35 54.16 10.42
C SER A 8 10.01 53.98 9.69
N LEU A 9 9.36 55.08 9.29
CA LEU A 9 8.14 55.05 8.47
C LEU A 9 8.42 54.53 7.05
N LEU A 10 9.54 54.92 6.44
CA LEU A 10 9.91 54.46 5.10
C LEU A 10 10.18 52.94 5.06
N SER A 11 10.87 52.41 6.08
CA SER A 11 11.15 50.97 6.22
C SER A 11 9.89 50.13 6.40
N LEU A 12 8.88 50.66 7.10
CA LEU A 12 7.60 49.97 7.27
C LEU A 12 6.81 49.91 5.96
N LEU A 13 6.83 50.99 5.16
CA LEU A 13 6.16 51.06 3.85
C LEU A 13 6.77 50.08 2.82
N LEU A 14 8.06 49.77 2.91
CA LEU A 14 8.73 48.79 2.04
C LEU A 14 8.38 47.33 2.38
N LEU A 15 7.99 47.00 3.61
CA LEU A 15 7.56 45.64 3.98
C LEU A 15 6.13 45.30 3.52
N LEU A 16 5.29 46.29 3.22
CA LEU A 16 3.93 46.08 2.71
C LEU A 16 3.86 45.79 1.21
N ALA A 17 4.95 45.96 0.46
CA ALA A 17 5.00 45.66 -0.97
C ALA A 17 5.24 44.16 -1.29
N GLY A 18 5.41 43.30 -0.27
CA GLY A 18 5.82 41.90 -0.44
C GLY A 18 4.74 40.89 -0.82
N ASN A 19 3.46 41.29 -0.92
CA ASN A 19 2.38 40.40 -1.30
C ASN A 19 1.95 40.66 -2.75
N VAL A 20 2.81 40.30 -3.70
CA VAL A 20 2.37 40.01 -5.07
C VAL A 20 1.52 38.74 -5.02
N ALA A 21 0.23 38.90 -4.70
CA ALA A 21 -0.77 37.90 -4.99
C ALA A 21 -0.75 37.69 -6.51
N HIS A 22 -0.16 36.59 -6.95
CA HIS A 22 -0.18 36.23 -8.36
C HIS A 22 -1.63 35.84 -8.66
N ALA A 23 -2.34 36.69 -9.40
CA ALA A 23 -3.74 36.45 -9.75
C ALA A 23 -3.84 35.20 -10.63
N VAL A 24 -4.24 34.08 -10.03
CA VAL A 24 -4.45 32.83 -10.75
C VAL A 24 -5.82 32.89 -11.42
N THR A 25 -5.83 32.69 -12.74
CA THR A 25 -7.05 32.63 -13.54
C THR A 25 -7.66 31.23 -13.44
N LYS A 26 -8.92 31.16 -13.01
CA LYS A 26 -9.72 29.93 -13.02
C LYS A 26 -10.43 29.81 -14.36
N CYS A 27 -10.15 28.71 -15.05
CA CYS A 27 -10.65 28.39 -16.37
C CYS A 27 -11.54 27.15 -16.28
N GLN A 28 -12.80 27.24 -16.75
CA GLN A 28 -13.74 26.12 -16.78
C GLN A 28 -13.99 25.68 -18.22
N GLY A 29 -13.81 24.39 -18.49
CA GLY A 29 -14.05 23.78 -19.79
C GLY A 29 -14.80 22.46 -19.65
N PRO A 30 -14.96 21.72 -20.77
CA PRO A 30 -15.67 20.44 -20.78
C PRO A 30 -14.99 19.37 -19.91
N ASP A 31 -13.66 19.39 -19.79
CA ASP A 31 -12.89 18.42 -19.01
C ASP A 31 -12.65 18.84 -17.55
N GLY A 32 -13.25 19.95 -17.10
CA GLY A 32 -13.20 20.40 -15.71
C GLY A 32 -12.61 21.79 -15.50
N ILE A 33 -11.95 21.97 -14.36
CA ILE A 33 -11.48 23.28 -13.85
C ILE A 33 -9.95 23.31 -13.83
N LEU A 34 -9.37 24.34 -14.46
CA LEU A 34 -7.94 24.61 -14.48
C LEU A 34 -7.63 25.92 -13.73
N TYR A 35 -6.49 25.96 -13.05
CA TYR A 35 -5.95 27.13 -12.39
C TYR A 35 -4.59 27.47 -12.99
N GLN A 36 -4.47 28.64 -13.63
CA GLN A 36 -3.26 29.00 -14.37
C GLN A 36 -2.95 30.50 -14.31
N ASN A 37 -1.69 30.85 -14.56
CA ASN A 37 -1.26 32.25 -14.63
C ASN A 37 -1.45 32.78 -16.07
N GLY A 38 -2.55 33.49 -16.32
CA GLY A 38 -2.84 34.13 -17.61
C GLY A 38 -4.14 33.65 -18.29
N THR A 39 -4.28 33.95 -19.58
CA THR A 39 -5.53 33.76 -20.36
C THR A 39 -5.89 32.29 -20.56
N CYS A 40 -7.17 31.94 -20.35
CA CYS A 40 -7.67 30.57 -20.51
C CYS A 40 -7.37 29.98 -21.91
N PRO A 41 -6.95 28.70 -21.98
CA PRO A 41 -6.73 28.03 -23.25
C PRO A 41 -8.03 27.90 -24.04
N ALA A 42 -7.93 27.68 -25.36
CA ALA A 42 -9.08 27.54 -26.23
C ALA A 42 -10.02 26.43 -25.74
N GLY A 43 -11.32 26.72 -25.67
CA GLY A 43 -12.34 25.82 -25.13
C GLY A 43 -12.59 25.95 -23.62
N TYR A 44 -11.84 26.79 -22.91
CA TYR A 44 -12.08 27.10 -21.49
C TYR A 44 -12.52 28.56 -21.29
N ALA A 45 -13.54 28.77 -20.46
CA ALA A 45 -14.06 30.08 -20.08
C ALA A 45 -13.43 30.57 -18.76
N ASN A 46 -13.06 31.86 -18.72
CA ASN A 46 -12.55 32.49 -17.51
C ASN A 46 -13.71 32.76 -16.53
N ILE A 47 -13.67 32.11 -15.35
CA ILE A 47 -14.67 32.24 -14.29
C ILE A 47 -14.09 32.87 -13.01
N THR A 48 -12.91 33.48 -13.10
CA THR A 48 -12.16 34.04 -11.96
C THR A 48 -12.94 35.15 -11.24
N ALA A 49 -13.71 35.96 -11.97
CA ALA A 49 -14.47 37.08 -11.42
C ALA A 49 -15.59 36.66 -10.42
N GLY A 50 -16.03 35.41 -10.44
CA GLY A 50 -17.03 34.88 -9.51
C GLY A 50 -16.46 34.33 -8.19
N MET A 51 -15.15 34.31 -8.03
CA MET A 51 -14.51 33.70 -6.87
C MET A 51 -14.46 34.66 -5.68
N LYS A 52 -15.22 34.35 -4.62
CA LYS A 52 -15.11 35.02 -3.31
C LYS A 52 -13.96 34.48 -2.45
N ALA A 53 -13.15 33.55 -2.98
CA ALA A 53 -12.07 32.89 -2.25
C ALA A 53 -10.70 33.36 -2.76
N ASN A 54 -9.82 33.72 -1.84
CA ASN A 54 -8.43 34.06 -2.15
C ASN A 54 -7.62 32.77 -2.29
N ILE A 55 -7.13 32.48 -3.48
CA ILE A 55 -6.25 31.33 -3.72
C ILE A 55 -4.81 31.80 -3.50
N THR A 56 -4.22 31.38 -2.38
CA THR A 56 -2.82 31.62 -2.09
C THR A 56 -2.00 30.42 -2.57
N THR A 57 -1.29 30.59 -3.69
CA THR A 57 -0.29 29.62 -4.12
C THR A 57 0.97 29.82 -3.28
N VAL A 58 1.25 28.90 -2.36
CA VAL A 58 2.49 28.91 -1.58
C VAL A 58 3.61 28.30 -2.43
N PRO A 59 4.67 29.05 -2.75
CA PRO A 59 5.80 28.51 -3.50
C PRO A 59 6.44 27.35 -2.73
N ARG A 60 6.78 26.28 -3.46
CA ARG A 60 7.40 25.07 -2.88
C ARG A 60 8.76 25.33 -2.22
N SER A 61 9.40 26.46 -2.53
CA SER A 61 10.67 26.90 -1.95
C SER A 61 10.56 27.49 -0.55
N THR A 62 9.34 27.77 -0.06
CA THR A 62 9.13 28.35 1.27
C THR A 62 9.53 27.36 2.39
N PRO A 63 10.03 27.86 3.54
CA PRO A 63 10.35 27.00 4.69
C PRO A 63 9.16 26.17 5.17
N ALA A 64 7.94 26.73 5.13
CA ALA A 64 6.71 26.04 5.52
C ALA A 64 6.38 24.85 4.59
N SER A 65 6.52 25.02 3.26
CA SER A 65 6.33 23.92 2.31
C SER A 65 7.36 22.82 2.51
N ARG A 66 8.63 23.15 2.78
CA ARG A 66 9.66 22.15 3.07
C ARG A 66 9.38 21.36 4.35
N GLN A 67 8.82 22.00 5.38
CA GLN A 67 8.41 21.30 6.60
C GLN A 67 7.24 20.34 6.36
N GLN A 68 6.26 20.72 5.54
CA GLN A 68 5.14 19.86 5.16
C GLN A 68 5.61 18.65 4.35
N ASP A 69 6.49 18.86 3.35
CA ASP A 69 7.08 17.78 2.56
C ASP A 69 7.89 16.81 3.44
N ALA A 70 8.68 17.33 4.39
CA ALA A 70 9.43 16.50 5.33
C ALA A 70 8.52 15.71 6.29
N ALA A 71 7.41 16.31 6.75
CA ALA A 71 6.44 15.62 7.59
C ALA A 71 5.74 14.49 6.82
N TYR A 72 5.31 14.77 5.59
CA TYR A 72 4.69 13.78 4.71
C TYR A 72 5.65 12.63 4.38
N ALA A 73 6.91 12.92 4.07
CA ALA A 73 7.93 11.90 3.81
C ALA A 73 8.15 10.95 5.00
N ARG A 74 8.05 11.46 6.25
CA ARG A 74 8.14 10.60 7.45
C ARG A 74 6.95 9.67 7.58
N VAL A 75 5.74 10.14 7.30
CA VAL A 75 4.53 9.31 7.29
C VAL A 75 4.67 8.22 6.24
N LEU A 76 5.08 8.57 5.03
CA LEU A 76 5.25 7.62 3.94
C LEU A 76 6.32 6.56 4.28
N ALA A 77 7.44 6.98 4.87
CA ALA A 77 8.49 6.06 5.30
C ALA A 77 8.03 5.13 6.44
N ALA A 78 7.15 5.59 7.33
CA ALA A 78 6.56 4.73 8.36
C ALA A 78 5.62 3.69 7.75
N GLU A 79 4.72 4.11 6.85
CA GLU A 79 3.78 3.21 6.16
C GLU A 79 4.50 2.14 5.33
N VAL A 80 5.58 2.52 4.62
CA VAL A 80 6.39 1.55 3.86
C VAL A 80 7.00 0.50 4.79
N ARG A 81 7.59 0.90 5.93
CA ARG A 81 8.16 -0.05 6.89
C ARG A 81 7.12 -0.98 7.47
N GLU A 82 5.92 -0.49 7.79
CA GLU A 82 4.82 -1.31 8.29
C GLU A 82 4.38 -2.33 7.23
N ARG A 83 4.26 -1.91 5.97
CA ARG A 83 3.91 -2.79 4.86
C ARG A 83 4.97 -3.86 4.61
N GLU A 84 6.25 -3.50 4.65
CA GLU A 84 7.36 -4.44 4.52
C GLU A 84 7.39 -5.46 5.67
N ALA A 85 7.13 -5.02 6.90
CA ALA A 85 7.03 -5.90 8.06
C ALA A 85 5.87 -6.89 7.92
N GLN A 86 4.69 -6.42 7.52
CA GLN A 86 3.53 -7.28 7.25
C GLN A 86 3.80 -8.28 6.13
N TRP A 87 4.38 -7.82 5.03
CA TRP A 87 4.77 -8.68 3.92
C TRP A 87 5.71 -9.80 4.37
N THR A 88 6.69 -9.48 5.20
CA THR A 88 7.65 -10.46 5.72
C THR A 88 6.97 -11.51 6.60
N LEU A 89 6.05 -11.10 7.47
CA LEU A 89 5.27 -12.01 8.32
C LEU A 89 4.37 -12.92 7.49
N ASP A 90 3.71 -12.38 6.47
CA ASP A 90 2.84 -13.16 5.58
C ASP A 90 3.65 -14.18 4.78
N GLN A 91 4.83 -13.80 4.28
CA GLN A 91 5.76 -14.72 3.62
C GLN A 91 6.21 -15.85 4.55
N GLN A 92 6.51 -15.55 5.82
CA GLN A 92 6.87 -16.57 6.80
C GLN A 92 5.71 -17.53 7.07
N ARG A 93 4.49 -17.00 7.29
CA ARG A 93 3.28 -17.81 7.50
C ARG A 93 3.00 -18.72 6.33
N TYR A 94 3.12 -18.19 5.10
CA TYR A 94 2.95 -18.97 3.88
C TYR A 94 3.94 -20.12 3.79
N ARG A 95 5.22 -19.87 4.08
CA ARG A 95 6.26 -20.92 4.09
C ARG A 95 6.00 -21.99 5.15
N ILE A 96 5.59 -21.60 6.35
CA ILE A 96 5.25 -22.56 7.42
C ILE A 96 4.05 -23.41 6.98
N ALA A 97 3.00 -22.79 6.44
CA ALA A 97 1.83 -23.50 5.95
C ALA A 97 2.18 -24.51 4.84
N GLN A 98 3.03 -24.12 3.87
CA GLN A 98 3.50 -25.03 2.84
C GLN A 98 4.32 -26.20 3.42
N ASN A 99 5.24 -25.92 4.34
CA ASN A 99 6.07 -26.96 4.94
C ASN A 99 5.22 -27.97 5.73
N ASN A 100 4.23 -27.49 6.48
CA ASN A 100 3.30 -28.35 7.20
C ASN A 100 2.49 -29.22 6.26
N PHE A 101 1.95 -28.62 5.19
CA PHE A 101 1.24 -29.34 4.14
C PHE A 101 2.09 -30.47 3.54
N TRP A 102 3.32 -30.16 3.12
CA TRP A 102 4.21 -31.17 2.55
C TRP A 102 4.63 -32.25 3.54
N ALA A 103 4.83 -31.89 4.81
CA ALA A 103 5.15 -32.85 5.88
C ALA A 103 3.98 -33.82 6.12
N GLU A 104 2.73 -33.33 6.13
CA GLU A 104 1.54 -34.16 6.25
C GLU A 104 1.40 -35.12 5.05
N CYS A 105 1.61 -34.62 3.83
CA CYS A 105 1.57 -35.47 2.63
C CYS A 105 2.64 -36.57 2.65
N GLN A 106 3.88 -36.24 3.03
CA GLN A 106 4.94 -37.25 3.16
C GLN A 106 4.61 -38.30 4.22
N MET A 107 4.07 -37.88 5.36
CA MET A 107 3.69 -38.79 6.43
C MET A 107 2.62 -39.78 5.96
N LEU A 108 1.60 -39.31 5.25
CA LEU A 108 0.58 -40.18 4.64
C LEU A 108 1.17 -41.17 3.63
N GLU A 109 2.11 -40.72 2.80
CA GLU A 109 2.79 -41.62 1.85
C GLU A 109 3.58 -42.73 2.57
N PHE A 110 4.28 -42.40 3.65
CA PHE A 110 4.96 -43.41 4.47
C PHE A 110 3.98 -44.42 5.06
N GLN A 111 2.83 -43.96 5.57
CA GLN A 111 1.80 -44.84 6.12
C GLN A 111 1.16 -45.73 5.05
N LEU A 112 0.92 -45.18 3.84
CA LEU A 112 0.42 -45.95 2.71
C LEU A 112 1.38 -47.08 2.36
N ARG A 113 2.67 -46.79 2.15
CA ARG A 113 3.70 -47.80 1.86
C ARG A 113 3.84 -48.82 2.99
N ALA A 114 3.74 -48.40 4.24
CA ALA A 114 3.78 -49.30 5.40
C ALA A 114 2.57 -50.25 5.41
N SER A 115 1.38 -49.73 5.15
CA SER A 115 0.16 -50.55 5.07
C SER A 115 0.17 -51.50 3.87
N GLU A 116 0.76 -51.11 2.74
CA GLU A 116 0.99 -52.01 1.59
C GLU A 116 1.87 -53.20 1.97
N ARG A 117 3.00 -52.95 2.65
CA ARG A 117 3.86 -54.04 3.16
C ARG A 117 3.10 -54.92 4.14
N ALA A 118 2.34 -54.34 5.06
CA ALA A 118 1.56 -55.10 6.04
C ALA A 118 0.47 -55.98 5.38
N ILE A 119 -0.10 -55.56 4.24
CA ILE A 119 -1.02 -56.40 3.46
C ILE A 119 -0.29 -57.64 2.91
N VAL A 120 0.93 -57.46 2.38
CA VAL A 120 1.73 -58.52 1.76
C VAL A 120 2.29 -59.49 2.81
N GLU A 121 2.74 -58.97 3.95
CA GLU A 121 3.37 -59.76 5.01
C GLU A 121 2.37 -60.43 5.96
N SER A 122 1.06 -60.11 5.86
CA SER A 122 0.08 -60.65 6.78
C SER A 122 -0.13 -62.16 6.57
N PRO A 123 0.03 -62.99 7.61
CA PRO A 123 -0.11 -64.45 7.49
C PRO A 123 -1.58 -64.90 7.44
N THR A 124 -2.54 -64.02 7.74
CA THR A 124 -3.97 -64.35 7.78
C THR A 124 -4.79 -63.49 6.83
N TRP A 125 -5.86 -64.08 6.29
CA TRP A 125 -6.83 -63.36 5.48
C TRP A 125 -7.45 -62.16 6.22
N GLU A 126 -7.86 -62.35 7.48
CA GLU A 126 -8.50 -61.32 8.28
C GLU A 126 -7.55 -60.14 8.58
N GLY A 127 -6.29 -60.43 8.91
CA GLY A 127 -5.26 -59.41 9.09
C GLY A 127 -5.04 -58.60 7.82
N SER A 128 -4.85 -59.27 6.68
CA SER A 128 -4.71 -58.60 5.38
C SER A 128 -5.94 -57.78 5.00
N ARG A 129 -7.16 -58.20 5.38
CA ARG A 129 -8.40 -57.43 5.16
C ARG A 129 -8.40 -56.13 5.95
N ARG A 130 -8.02 -56.16 7.23
CA ARG A 130 -7.91 -54.97 8.08
C ARG A 130 -6.90 -53.96 7.52
N TYR A 131 -5.75 -54.43 7.05
CA TYR A 131 -4.76 -53.52 6.43
C TYR A 131 -5.25 -52.95 5.09
N ARG A 132 -6.00 -53.72 4.28
CA ARG A 132 -6.65 -53.20 3.07
C ARG A 132 -7.68 -52.11 3.37
N GLU A 133 -8.48 -52.28 4.42
CA GLU A 133 -9.43 -51.25 4.88
C GLU A 133 -8.69 -49.98 5.34
N SER A 134 -7.63 -50.13 6.13
CA SER A 134 -6.78 -49.00 6.55
C SER A 134 -6.11 -48.29 5.37
N HIS A 135 -5.58 -49.02 4.40
CA HIS A 135 -4.94 -48.45 3.21
C HIS A 135 -5.92 -47.61 2.39
N ARG A 136 -7.15 -48.10 2.21
CA ARG A 136 -8.21 -47.33 1.53
C ARG A 136 -8.54 -46.03 2.28
N ALA A 137 -8.67 -46.09 3.60
CA ALA A 137 -8.94 -44.90 4.41
C ALA A 137 -7.81 -43.85 4.28
N LEU A 138 -6.55 -44.29 4.35
CA LEU A 138 -5.39 -43.43 4.14
C LEU A 138 -5.36 -42.80 2.74
N ARG A 139 -5.75 -43.56 1.71
CA ARG A 139 -5.81 -43.07 0.34
C ARG A 139 -6.96 -42.07 0.14
N THR A 140 -8.10 -42.26 0.78
CA THR A 140 -9.16 -41.24 0.82
C THR A 140 -8.64 -39.96 1.46
N GLN A 141 -7.99 -40.06 2.62
CA GLN A 141 -7.40 -38.90 3.31
C GLN A 141 -6.35 -38.17 2.46
N GLN A 142 -5.53 -38.93 1.72
CA GLN A 142 -4.57 -38.38 0.76
C GLN A 142 -5.25 -37.50 -0.31
N TYR A 143 -6.38 -37.95 -0.86
CA TYR A 143 -7.14 -37.19 -1.86
C TYR A 143 -7.86 -35.98 -1.25
N ASP A 144 -8.45 -36.13 -0.06
CA ASP A 144 -9.16 -35.04 0.62
C ASP A 144 -8.23 -33.87 0.95
N LEU A 145 -6.98 -34.17 1.30
CA LEU A 145 -5.95 -33.17 1.52
C LEU A 145 -5.29 -32.65 0.24
N GLY A 146 -5.59 -33.23 -0.93
CA GLY A 146 -4.96 -32.84 -2.21
C GLY A 146 -3.49 -33.23 -2.31
N CYS A 147 -3.05 -34.25 -1.56
CA CYS A 147 -1.71 -34.80 -1.60
C CYS A 147 -1.56 -35.75 -2.80
N TYR A 148 -1.59 -35.21 -4.02
CA TYR A 148 -1.40 -36.00 -5.23
C TYR A 148 0.09 -36.36 -5.38
N GLY A 149 0.44 -37.57 -4.97
CA GLY A 149 1.76 -38.18 -5.18
C GLY A 149 1.79 -38.97 -6.48
#